data_AF-A0A7C5YL07-F1
#
_entry.id   AF-A0A7C5YL07-F1
#
_cell.length_a   1.000
_cell.length_b   1.000
_cell.length_c   1.000
_cell.angle_alpha   90.00
_cell.angle_beta   90.00
_cell.angle_gamma   90.00
#
_symmetry.space_group_name_H-M   'P 1'
#
loop_
_entity.id
_entity.type
_entity.pdbx_description
1 polymer ?
#
loop_
_entity_poly.entity_id
_entity_poly.type
_entity_poly.pdbx_seq_one_letter_code
_entity_poly.pdbx_strand_id
1 'polypeptide(L)'
;MEQVRGKRKVFTGTVVSDKMDKTVVVAVERLVRHPLYKKVIRKTSKFYAHDEGNECRVGDIVEIMETRPLSKLKRWRVVRIIQRAKVPMTVAREEVAEETEEQLLEEVLAPTEISEIQIEQELQRQETEVSKQSSEQISEGENNKP
;
A
#
# COMPACT_ATOMS: atom_id res chain seq x y z
N MET A 1 -35.46 28.96 -6.21
CA MET A 1 -35.28 29.35 -4.80
C MET A 1 -34.49 28.26 -4.10
N GLU A 2 -33.30 28.59 -3.62
CA GLU A 2 -32.48 27.65 -2.86
C GLU A 2 -33.12 27.45 -1.48
N GLN A 3 -33.67 26.26 -1.24
CA GLN A 3 -34.31 25.97 0.04
C GLN A 3 -33.25 25.76 1.12
N VAL A 4 -33.15 26.71 2.05
CA VAL A 4 -32.28 26.63 3.21
C VAL A 4 -32.81 25.54 4.15
N ARG A 5 -32.24 24.33 4.06
CA ARG A 5 -32.54 23.24 5.00
C ARG A 5 -32.15 23.65 6.43
N GLY A 6 -32.95 23.23 7.41
CA GLY A 6 -32.68 23.47 8.83
C GLY A 6 -31.31 22.91 9.27
N LYS A 7 -30.65 23.61 10.21
CA LYS A 7 -29.35 23.21 10.74
C LYS A 7 -29.48 21.92 11.55
N ARG A 8 -28.87 20.84 11.07
CA ARG A 8 -28.79 19.55 11.79
C ARG A 8 -27.62 19.55 12.76
N LYS A 9 -27.70 18.74 13.82
CA LYS A 9 -26.60 18.58 14.76
C LYS A 9 -25.45 17.83 14.09
N VAL A 10 -24.23 18.28 14.37
CA VAL A 10 -22.99 17.71 13.87
C VAL A 10 -22.08 17.47 15.06
N PHE A 11 -21.43 16.31 15.08
CA PHE A 11 -20.46 15.93 16.09
C PHE A 11 -19.18 15.41 15.45
N THR A 12 -18.07 15.60 16.13
CA THR A 12 -16.79 14.98 15.79
C THR A 12 -16.47 13.92 16.83
N GLY A 13 -16.03 12.75 16.37
CA GLY A 13 -15.67 11.66 17.26
C GLY A 13 -14.73 10.65 16.61
N THR A 14 -14.33 9.66 17.38
CA THR A 14 -13.40 8.61 16.94
C THR A 14 -14.16 7.32 16.64
N VAL A 15 -13.80 6.64 15.55
CA VAL A 15 -14.37 5.34 15.19
C VAL A 15 -13.83 4.27 16.15
N VAL A 16 -14.75 3.60 16.86
CA VAL A 16 -14.44 2.53 17.82
C VAL A 16 -14.58 1.15 17.20
N SER A 17 -15.51 0.99 16.25
CA SER A 17 -15.79 -0.31 15.63
C SER A 17 -16.38 -0.11 14.24
N ASP A 18 -15.85 -0.86 13.28
CA ASP A 18 -16.25 -0.96 11.87
C ASP A 18 -16.74 -2.37 11.50
N LYS A 19 -17.00 -3.23 12.50
CA LYS A 19 -17.39 -4.64 12.30
C LYS A 19 -18.74 -4.87 11.58
N MET A 20 -19.53 -3.83 11.35
CA MET A 20 -20.87 -3.96 10.75
C MET A 20 -20.87 -3.39 9.34
N ASP A 21 -21.64 -4.01 8.44
CA ASP A 21 -21.78 -3.49 7.09
C ASP A 21 -22.49 -2.12 7.08
N LYS A 22 -21.95 -1.19 6.30
CA LYS A 22 -22.48 0.16 6.04
C LYS A 22 -22.77 0.97 7.30
N THR A 23 -22.11 0.62 8.41
CA THR A 23 -22.39 1.17 9.72
C THR A 23 -21.15 1.17 10.59
N VAL A 24 -20.74 2.36 11.04
CA VAL A 24 -19.63 2.51 11.99
C VAL A 24 -20.11 3.02 13.33
N VAL A 25 -19.44 2.58 14.40
CA VAL A 25 -19.70 3.04 15.77
C VAL A 25 -18.70 4.12 16.12
N VAL A 26 -19.21 5.35 16.32
CA VAL A 26 -18.40 6.53 16.63
C VAL A 26 -18.58 6.89 18.10
N ALA A 27 -17.48 7.04 18.85
CA ALA A 27 -17.49 7.60 20.19
C ALA A 27 -17.29 9.11 20.12
N VAL A 28 -18.26 9.85 20.67
CA VAL A 28 -18.17 11.30 20.83
C VAL A 28 -17.99 11.60 22.31
N GLU A 29 -16.96 12.36 22.60
CA GLU A 29 -16.69 12.85 23.95
C GLU A 29 -17.19 14.27 24.12
N ARG A 30 -17.79 14.55 25.27
CA ARG A 30 -18.21 15.90 25.65
C ARG A 30 -17.83 16.20 27.08
N LEU A 31 -17.41 17.44 27.32
CA LEU A 31 -17.19 17.98 28.65
C LEU A 31 -18.51 18.48 29.21
N VAL A 32 -18.95 17.92 30.33
CA VAL A 32 -20.19 18.29 31.01
C VAL A 32 -19.85 18.65 32.44
N ARG A 33 -20.45 19.71 32.97
CA ARG A 33 -20.31 20.04 34.39
C ARG A 33 -21.25 19.17 35.21
N HIS A 34 -20.75 18.59 36.29
CA HIS A 34 -21.62 17.89 37.25
C HIS A 34 -22.64 18.90 37.82
N PRO A 35 -23.94 18.58 37.87
CA PRO A 35 -24.98 19.56 38.20
C PRO A 35 -24.81 20.16 39.60
N LEU A 36 -24.46 19.34 40.60
CA LEU A 36 -24.28 19.80 41.99
C LEU A 36 -22.89 20.43 42.22
N TYR A 37 -21.83 19.64 42.04
CA TYR A 37 -20.46 20.04 42.37
C TYR A 37 -19.75 20.91 41.32
N LYS A 38 -20.35 21.13 40.14
CA LYS A 38 -19.81 21.94 39.03
C LYS A 38 -18.44 21.51 38.48
N LYS A 39 -17.86 20.40 38.96
CA LYS A 39 -16.65 19.74 38.41
C LYS A 39 -16.88 19.37 36.95
N VAL A 40 -15.91 19.67 36.09
CA VAL A 40 -15.95 19.29 34.67
C VAL A 40 -15.62 17.80 34.56
N ILE A 41 -16.53 17.03 33.98
CA ILE A 41 -16.39 15.58 33.75
C ILE A 41 -16.51 15.28 32.26
N ARG A 42 -15.74 14.29 31.79
CA ARG A 42 -15.85 13.76 30.42
C ARG A 42 -16.99 12.74 30.38
N LYS A 43 -17.92 12.91 29.43
CA LYS A 43 -18.95 11.91 29.11
C LYS A 43 -18.76 11.46 27.68
N THR A 44 -18.67 10.14 27.50
CA THR A 44 -18.55 9.52 26.18
C THR A 44 -19.89 8.90 25.80
N SER A 45 -20.33 9.10 24.56
CA SER A 45 -21.55 8.49 24.01
C SER A 45 -21.25 7.88 22.66
N LYS A 46 -21.80 6.69 22.40
CA LYS A 46 -21.61 5.96 21.15
C LYS A 46 -22.77 6.24 20.20
N PHE A 47 -22.44 6.50 18.95
CA PHE A 47 -23.39 6.79 17.88
C PHE A 47 -23.19 5.82 16.71
N TYR A 48 -24.29 5.36 16.14
CA TYR A 48 -24.29 4.49 14.97
C TYR A 48 -24.46 5.36 13.73
N ALA A 49 -23.37 5.48 12.95
CA ALA A 49 -23.31 6.30 11.76
C ALA A 49 -23.36 5.43 10.50
N HIS A 50 -24.12 5.87 9.51
CA HIS A 50 -24.13 5.27 8.18
C HIS A 50 -22.93 5.76 7.38
N ASP A 51 -22.19 4.78 6.89
CA ASP A 51 -21.21 4.90 5.83
C ASP A 51 -21.70 4.01 4.67
N GLU A 52 -21.72 4.51 3.43
CA GLU A 52 -22.15 3.71 2.29
C GLU A 52 -20.99 2.93 1.67
N GLY A 53 -19.78 3.49 1.73
CA GLY A 53 -18.58 2.95 1.10
C GLY A 53 -17.71 2.10 2.04
N ASN A 54 -18.07 1.99 3.32
CA ASN A 54 -17.22 1.38 4.36
C ASN A 54 -15.79 1.93 4.34
N GLU A 55 -15.64 3.23 4.10
CA GLU A 55 -14.34 3.88 3.94
C GLU A 55 -13.64 4.14 5.29
N CYS A 56 -14.43 4.25 6.36
CA CYS A 56 -13.95 4.56 7.70
C CYS A 56 -13.34 3.33 8.38
N ARG A 57 -12.16 3.49 8.97
CA ARG A 57 -11.45 2.45 9.74
C ARG A 57 -11.47 2.76 11.23
N VAL A 58 -11.23 1.75 12.07
CA VAL A 58 -11.04 1.94 13.51
C VAL A 58 -9.90 2.93 13.79
N GLY A 59 -10.16 3.88 14.68
CA GLY A 59 -9.21 4.93 15.07
C GLY A 59 -9.29 6.21 14.24
N ASP A 60 -10.08 6.24 13.15
CA ASP A 60 -10.30 7.46 12.38
C ASP A 60 -11.08 8.51 13.18
N ILE A 61 -10.75 9.79 12.98
CA ILE A 61 -11.56 10.91 13.48
C ILE A 61 -12.51 11.34 12.37
N VAL A 62 -13.80 11.25 12.65
CA VAL A 62 -14.86 11.47 11.67
C VAL A 62 -15.86 12.52 12.15
N GLU A 63 -16.40 13.28 11.20
CA GLU A 63 -17.52 14.19 11.42
C GLU A 63 -18.83 13.47 11.06
N ILE A 64 -19.76 13.40 12.02
CA ILE A 64 -21.06 12.78 11.87
C ILE A 64 -22.17 13.82 11.94
N MET A 65 -23.21 13.65 11.11
CA MET A 65 -24.38 14.51 11.07
C MET A 65 -25.64 13.72 11.35
N GLU A 66 -26.57 14.33 12.08
CA GLU A 66 -27.89 13.78 12.32
C GLU A 66 -28.66 13.59 11.00
N THR A 67 -29.41 12.50 10.91
CA THR A 67 -30.26 12.23 9.76
C THR A 67 -31.57 11.58 10.20
N ARG A 68 -32.48 11.35 9.25
CA ARG A 68 -33.67 10.55 9.53
C ARG A 68 -33.24 9.17 10.06
N PRO A 69 -34.05 8.50 10.89
CA PRO A 69 -33.76 7.13 11.27
C PRO A 69 -33.61 6.25 10.01
N LEU A 70 -32.45 5.62 9.84
CA LEU A 70 -32.18 4.64 8.78
C LEU A 70 -32.40 3.21 9.29
N SER A 71 -32.32 3.02 10.60
CA SER A 71 -32.59 1.78 11.32
C SER A 71 -33.00 2.11 12.76
N LYS A 72 -33.18 1.09 13.61
CA LYS A 72 -33.52 1.22 15.03
C LYS A 72 -32.52 2.13 15.77
N LEU A 73 -31.21 1.93 15.51
CA LEU A 73 -30.12 2.67 16.16
C LEU A 73 -29.42 3.68 15.24
N LYS A 74 -29.35 3.40 13.93
CA LYS A 74 -28.62 4.20 12.95
C LYS A 74 -29.39 5.48 12.60
N ARG A 75 -28.99 6.59 13.21
CA ARG A 75 -29.61 7.93 13.08
C ARG A 75 -28.61 9.02 12.69
N TRP A 76 -27.37 8.62 12.42
CA TRP A 76 -26.26 9.49 12.05
C TRP A 76 -25.72 9.04 10.71
N ARG A 77 -25.09 9.95 9.97
CA ARG A 77 -24.32 9.64 8.75
C ARG A 77 -22.93 10.23 8.88
N VAL A 78 -21.94 9.59 8.27
CA VAL A 78 -20.62 10.18 8.11
C VAL A 78 -20.71 11.32 7.09
N VAL A 79 -20.07 12.45 7.39
CA VAL A 79 -19.98 13.61 6.49
C VAL A 79 -18.62 13.67 5.84
N ARG A 80 -17.57 13.57 6.65
CA ARG A 80 -16.18 13.55 6.20
C ARG A 80 -15.30 12.87 7.23
N ILE A 81 -14.20 12.30 6.75
CA ILE A 81 -13.09 11.83 7.57
C ILE A 81 -12.16 13.02 7.79
N ILE A 82 -11.98 13.44 9.05
CA ILE A 82 -11.12 14.58 9.41
C ILE A 82 -9.66 14.13 9.48
N GLN A 83 -9.42 12.98 10.09
CA GLN A 83 -8.08 12.43 10.27
C GLN A 83 -8.15 10.90 10.16
N ARG A 84 -7.30 10.34 9.30
CA ARG A 84 -7.11 8.88 9.24
C ARG A 84 -6.23 8.42 10.40
N ALA A 85 -6.51 7.23 10.92
CA ALA A 85 -5.71 6.58 11.94
C ALA A 85 -4.27 6.47 11.42
N LYS A 86 -3.31 6.90 12.24
CA LYS A 86 -1.90 6.57 12.01
C LYS A 86 -1.78 5.08 12.29
N VAL A 87 -1.74 4.27 11.23
CA VAL A 87 -1.28 2.89 11.35
C VAL A 87 0.14 2.98 11.91
N PRO A 88 0.46 2.32 13.04
CA PRO A 88 1.85 2.18 13.42
C PRO A 88 2.55 1.48 12.27
N MET A 89 3.55 2.16 11.71
CA MET A 89 4.37 1.71 10.58
C MET A 89 5.28 0.56 11.03
N THR A 90 4.68 -0.52 11.56
CA THR A 90 5.35 -1.70 12.09
C THR A 90 5.20 -2.92 11.17
N VAL A 91 4.34 -2.86 10.16
CA VAL A 91 4.20 -3.92 9.14
C VAL A 91 4.96 -3.62 7.84
N ALA A 92 5.61 -2.46 7.72
CA ALA A 92 6.52 -2.16 6.59
C ALA A 92 7.91 -2.82 6.73
N ARG A 93 8.04 -3.84 7.60
CA ARG A 93 9.30 -4.58 7.80
C ARG A 93 9.16 -6.09 7.62
N GLU A 94 7.94 -6.61 7.50
CA GLU A 94 7.75 -8.05 7.23
C GLU A 94 7.66 -8.36 5.73
N GLU A 95 7.15 -7.44 4.89
CA GLU A 95 7.11 -7.66 3.44
C GLU A 95 8.47 -7.47 2.74
N VAL A 96 9.43 -6.77 3.37
CA VAL A 96 10.80 -6.62 2.80
C VAL A 96 11.66 -7.87 3.06
N ALA A 97 11.27 -8.73 4.00
CA ALA A 97 12.07 -9.92 4.35
C ALA A 97 11.79 -11.11 3.41
N GLU A 98 10.56 -11.24 2.90
CA GLU A 98 10.21 -12.31 1.95
C GLU A 98 10.75 -12.03 0.54
N GLU A 99 10.79 -10.75 0.13
CA GLU A 99 11.48 -10.35 -1.11
C GLU A 99 12.99 -10.70 -1.09
N THR A 100 13.64 -10.65 0.08
CA THR A 100 15.07 -11.00 0.21
C THR A 100 15.35 -12.50 0.23
N GLU A 101 14.40 -13.34 0.63
CA GLU A 101 14.58 -14.81 0.62
C GLU A 101 14.29 -15.42 -0.75
N GLU A 102 13.33 -14.87 -1.50
CA GLU A 102 13.10 -15.29 -2.90
C GLU A 102 14.26 -14.85 -3.80
N GLN A 103 14.83 -13.65 -3.57
CA GLN A 103 16.03 -13.18 -4.27
C GLN A 103 17.30 -14.00 -3.94
N LEU A 104 17.42 -14.57 -2.75
CA LEU A 104 18.59 -15.38 -2.34
C LEU A 104 18.49 -16.86 -2.72
N LEU A 105 17.31 -17.35 -3.10
CA LEU A 105 17.12 -18.74 -3.55
C LEU A 105 17.10 -18.88 -5.08
N GLU A 106 16.86 -17.80 -5.82
CA GLU A 106 17.05 -17.75 -7.27
C GLU A 106 18.54 -17.64 -7.68
N GLU A 107 19.43 -17.22 -6.77
CA GLU A 107 20.87 -17.06 -7.04
C GLU A 107 21.70 -18.36 -6.87
N VAL A 108 21.13 -19.44 -6.30
CA VAL A 108 21.90 -20.65 -5.92
C VAL A 108 21.60 -21.89 -6.77
N LEU A 109 20.64 -21.86 -7.72
CA LEU A 109 20.40 -22.99 -8.61
C LEU A 109 20.27 -22.62 -10.11
N ALA A 110 21.43 -22.66 -10.77
CA ALA A 110 21.68 -22.77 -12.23
C ALA A 110 21.79 -21.46 -13.04
N PRO A 111 22.65 -21.44 -14.07
CA PRO A 111 24.09 -21.63 -14.00
C PRO A 111 24.83 -20.47 -14.71
N THR A 112 26.14 -20.53 -14.68
CA THR A 112 27.13 -19.69 -15.36
C THR A 112 26.91 -19.49 -16.87
N GLU A 113 25.92 -18.69 -17.29
CA GLU A 113 25.64 -18.40 -18.71
C GLU A 113 26.38 -17.19 -19.28
N ILE A 114 27.22 -16.51 -18.49
CA ILE A 114 28.02 -15.37 -18.97
C ILE A 114 29.43 -15.82 -19.44
N SER A 115 29.90 -17.02 -19.07
CA SER A 115 31.22 -17.53 -19.50
C SER A 115 31.20 -18.37 -20.78
N GLU A 116 30.10 -19.07 -21.10
CA GLU A 116 30.06 -19.95 -22.28
C GLU A 116 29.95 -19.16 -23.60
N ILE A 117 29.13 -18.11 -23.64
CA ILE A 117 29.04 -17.22 -24.82
C ILE A 117 30.39 -16.55 -25.09
N GLN A 118 31.12 -16.17 -24.03
CA GLN A 118 32.40 -15.49 -24.17
C GLN A 118 33.52 -16.45 -24.62
N ILE A 119 33.44 -17.74 -24.24
CA ILE A 119 34.39 -18.78 -24.68
C ILE A 119 34.09 -19.22 -26.12
N GLU A 120 32.82 -19.34 -26.51
CA GLU A 120 32.44 -19.69 -27.89
C GLU A 120 32.75 -18.56 -28.89
N GLN A 121 32.54 -17.30 -28.51
CA GLN A 121 32.90 -16.15 -29.36
C GLN A 121 34.43 -15.99 -29.50
N GLU A 122 35.21 -16.34 -28.48
CA GLU A 122 36.68 -16.32 -28.52
C GLU A 122 37.24 -17.46 -29.37
N LEU A 123 36.68 -18.68 -29.27
CA LEU A 123 37.08 -19.83 -30.10
C LEU A 123 36.76 -19.63 -31.59
N GLN A 124 35.59 -19.07 -31.92
CA GLN A 124 35.25 -18.73 -33.31
C GLN A 124 36.19 -17.67 -33.91
N ARG A 125 36.68 -16.71 -33.10
CA ARG A 125 37.70 -15.75 -33.55
C ARG A 125 39.03 -16.45 -33.86
N GLN A 126 39.50 -17.33 -32.98
CA GLN A 126 40.75 -18.04 -33.16
C GLN A 126 40.74 -18.96 -34.41
N GLU A 127 39.62 -19.63 -34.69
CA GLU A 127 39.49 -20.45 -35.91
C GLU A 127 39.52 -19.61 -37.19
N THR A 128 38.90 -18.42 -37.19
CA THR A 128 38.95 -17.52 -38.35
C THR A 128 40.32 -16.87 -38.55
N GLU A 129 41.11 -16.66 -37.49
CA GLU A 129 42.48 -16.16 -37.58
C GLU A 129 43.46 -17.22 -38.11
N VAL A 130 43.34 -18.47 -37.66
CA VAL A 130 44.13 -19.60 -38.17
C VAL A 130 43.81 -19.89 -39.64
N SER A 131 42.54 -19.74 -40.05
CA SER A 131 42.12 -19.85 -41.46
C SER A 131 42.69 -18.72 -42.35
N LYS A 132 42.83 -17.49 -41.81
CA LYS A 132 43.44 -16.37 -42.53
C LYS A 132 44.97 -16.53 -42.67
N GLN A 133 45.66 -16.98 -41.63
CA GLN A 133 47.10 -17.24 -41.70
C GLN A 133 47.47 -18.39 -42.65
N SER A 134 46.64 -19.44 -42.70
CA SER A 134 46.86 -20.56 -43.63
C SER A 134 46.59 -20.17 -45.10
N SER A 135 45.63 -19.28 -45.36
CA SER A 135 45.39 -18.76 -46.72
C SER A 135 46.44 -17.73 -47.17
N GLU A 136 46.98 -16.92 -46.27
CA GLU A 136 48.11 -16.02 -46.55
C GLU A 136 49.39 -16.81 -46.87
N GLN A 137 49.70 -17.87 -46.13
CA GLN A 137 50.86 -18.74 -46.42
C GLN A 137 50.74 -19.50 -47.75
N ILE A 138 49.53 -19.88 -48.16
CA ILE A 138 49.30 -20.49 -49.49
C ILE A 138 49.50 -19.46 -50.61
N SER A 139 49.11 -18.19 -50.40
CA SER A 139 49.31 -17.12 -51.38
C SER A 139 50.77 -16.65 -51.53
N GLU A 140 51.57 -16.76 -50.47
CA GLU A 140 53.01 -16.48 -50.51
C GLU A 140 53.81 -17.65 -51.13
N GLY A 141 53.29 -18.89 -51.03
CA GLY A 141 53.91 -20.09 -51.59
C GLY A 141 53.78 -20.23 -53.12
N GLU A 142 52.81 -19.58 -53.76
CA GLU A 142 52.66 -19.62 -55.23
C GLU A 142 53.56 -18.60 -55.97
N ASN A 143 54.13 -17.62 -55.28
CA ASN A 143 54.95 -16.56 -55.89
C ASN A 143 56.47 -16.82 -55.84
N ASN A 144 56.92 -18.03 -55.52
CA ASN A 144 58.33 -18.39 -55.56
C ASN A 144 58.55 -19.75 -56.24
N LYS A 145 58.35 -19.77 -57.56
CA LYS A 145 58.80 -20.86 -58.42
C LYS A 145 60.05 -20.36 -59.19
N PRO A 146 61.18 -21.08 -59.16
CA PRO A 146 62.39 -20.69 -59.90
C PRO A 146 62.22 -20.81 -61.41
#